data_AF-K2NKH5-F1
#
_entry.id   AF-K2NKH5-F1
#
_cell.length_a   1.000
_cell.length_b   1.000
_cell.length_c   1.000
_cell.angle_alpha   90.00
_cell.angle_beta   90.00
_cell.angle_gamma   90.00
#
_symmetry.space_group_name_H-M   'P 1'
#
loop_
_entity.id
_entity.type
_entity.pdbx_description
1 polymer ?
#
loop_
_entity_poly.entity_id
_entity_poly.type
_entity_poly.pdbx_seq_one_letter_code
_entity_poly.pdbx_strand_id
1 'polypeptide(L)'
;MATVKCHLSVEMDELHDAIGLLSEIHARLATKHGEAFRKLDRAIERFIDDPTDAIEIHWLGGGRLFAAPKGRLTEILRESRELGVID
;
A
#
# COMPACT_ATOMS: atom_id res chain seq x y z
N MET A 1 -22.50 17.89 35.28
CA MET A 1 -21.17 17.43 34.83
C MET A 1 -21.28 17.17 33.34
N ALA A 2 -20.60 17.95 32.49
CA ALA A 2 -20.69 17.79 31.04
C ALA A 2 -19.58 16.83 30.57
N THR A 3 -19.93 15.84 29.76
CA THR A 3 -18.98 14.90 29.17
C THR A 3 -18.82 15.24 27.69
N VAL A 4 -17.61 15.60 27.26
CA VAL A 4 -17.29 15.80 25.85
C VAL A 4 -16.91 14.43 25.26
N LYS A 5 -17.69 13.95 24.29
CA LYS A 5 -17.36 12.76 23.50
C LYS A 5 -16.72 13.20 22.18
N CYS A 6 -15.43 12.96 22.04
CA CYS A 6 -14.75 13.09 20.76
C CYS A 6 -14.83 11.76 20.00
N HIS A 7 -15.33 11.79 18.78
CA HIS A 7 -15.30 10.64 17.87
C HIS A 7 -14.15 10.81 16.89
N LEU A 8 -13.30 9.78 16.79
CA LEU A 8 -12.25 9.67 15.79
C LEU A 8 -12.57 8.48 14.89
N SER A 9 -12.47 8.66 13.59
CA SER A 9 -12.65 7.62 12.58
C SER A 9 -11.51 7.71 11.58
N VAL A 10 -11.02 6.54 11.15
CA VAL A 10 -9.91 6.43 10.19
C VAL A 10 -10.41 5.61 9.01
N GLU A 11 -10.38 6.20 7.83
CA GLU A 11 -10.67 5.54 6.56
C GLU A 11 -9.39 4.84 6.07
N MET A 12 -9.46 3.52 5.90
CA MET A 12 -8.31 2.64 5.61
C MET A 12 -8.46 1.85 4.31
N ASP A 13 -9.57 2.03 3.58
CA ASP A 13 -9.94 1.19 2.44
C ASP A 13 -8.87 1.22 1.34
N GLU A 14 -8.38 2.41 0.96
CA GLU A 14 -7.35 2.56 -0.07
C GLU A 14 -6.02 1.88 0.33
N LEU A 15 -5.64 1.98 1.60
CA LEU A 15 -4.44 1.31 2.09
C LEU A 15 -4.61 -0.22 2.10
N HIS A 16 -5.78 -0.72 2.51
CA HIS A 16 -6.06 -2.16 2.46
C HIS A 16 -6.06 -2.69 1.03
N ASP A 17 -6.64 -1.96 0.09
CA ASP A 17 -6.64 -2.32 -1.33
C ASP A 17 -5.20 -2.36 -1.87
N ALA A 18 -4.37 -1.37 -1.54
CA ALA A 18 -2.96 -1.34 -1.91
C ALA A 18 -2.16 -2.54 -1.36
N ILE A 19 -2.40 -2.93 -0.11
CA ILE A 19 -1.77 -4.11 0.50
C ILE A 19 -2.29 -5.41 -0.16
N GLY A 20 -3.58 -5.48 -0.47
CA GLY A 20 -4.18 -6.60 -1.18
C GLY A 20 -3.52 -6.82 -2.54
N LEU A 21 -3.30 -5.73 -3.29
CA LEU A 21 -2.60 -5.77 -4.58
C LEU A 21 -1.17 -6.31 -4.47
N LEU A 22 -0.44 -6.06 -3.38
CA LEU A 22 0.91 -6.64 -3.22
C LEU A 22 0.89 -8.17 -3.22
N SER A 23 -0.08 -8.76 -2.52
CA SER A 23 -0.21 -10.21 -2.45
C SER A 23 -0.54 -10.79 -3.83
N GLU A 24 -1.39 -10.11 -4.59
CA GLU A 24 -1.72 -10.47 -5.95
C GLU A 24 -0.52 -10.33 -6.90
N ILE A 25 0.22 -9.22 -6.84
CA ILE A 25 1.42 -8.98 -7.65
C ILE A 25 2.43 -10.09 -7.39
N HIS A 26 2.72 -10.41 -6.12
CA HIS A 26 3.68 -11.45 -5.77
C HIS A 26 3.26 -12.82 -6.32
N ALA A 27 1.97 -13.18 -6.20
CA ALA A 27 1.45 -14.42 -6.78
C ALA A 27 1.58 -14.46 -8.32
N ARG A 28 1.32 -13.35 -9.01
CA ARG A 28 1.44 -13.25 -10.47
C ARG A 28 2.90 -13.34 -10.93
N LEU A 29 3.84 -12.75 -10.18
CA LEU A 29 5.27 -12.76 -10.49
C LEU A 29 5.87 -14.16 -10.53
N ALA A 30 5.33 -15.12 -9.77
CA ALA A 30 5.78 -16.51 -9.76
C ALA A 30 5.76 -17.19 -11.16
N THR A 31 4.90 -16.70 -12.06
CA THR A 31 4.75 -17.24 -13.43
C THR A 31 5.46 -16.39 -14.49
N LYS A 32 6.11 -15.29 -14.09
CA LYS A 32 6.79 -14.36 -15.00
C LYS A 32 8.29 -14.63 -15.00
N HIS A 33 8.94 -14.38 -16.13
CA HIS A 33 10.38 -14.61 -16.29
C HIS A 33 11.05 -13.36 -16.86
N GLY A 34 12.18 -12.99 -16.28
CA GLY A 34 12.95 -11.82 -16.70
C GLY A 34 13.58 -11.11 -15.52
N GLU A 35 14.63 -10.34 -15.78
CA GLU A 35 15.34 -9.59 -14.76
C GLU A 35 14.44 -8.54 -14.09
N ALA A 36 13.61 -7.84 -14.89
CA ALA A 36 12.67 -6.84 -14.37
C ALA A 36 11.67 -7.43 -13.36
N PHE A 37 11.07 -8.58 -13.67
CA PHE A 37 10.14 -9.26 -12.77
C PHE A 37 10.82 -9.75 -11.48
N ARG A 38 12.03 -10.32 -11.59
CA ARG A 38 12.81 -10.72 -10.39
C ARG A 38 13.20 -9.53 -9.53
N LYS A 39 13.50 -8.38 -10.14
CA LYS A 39 13.84 -7.14 -9.42
C LYS A 39 12.62 -6.61 -8.67
N LEU A 40 11.44 -6.63 -9.29
CA LEU A 40 10.18 -6.25 -8.66
C LEU A 40 9.84 -7.19 -7.49
N ASP A 41 9.98 -8.49 -7.68
CA ASP A 41 9.73 -9.51 -6.65
C ASP A 41 10.61 -9.28 -5.40
N ARG A 42 11.92 -9.11 -5.59
CA ARG A 42 12.85 -8.74 -4.51
C ARG A 42 12.56 -7.38 -3.87
N ALA A 43 11.92 -6.48 -4.59
CA ALA A 43 11.52 -5.20 -4.02
C ALA A 43 10.29 -5.35 -3.11
N ILE A 44 9.37 -6.24 -3.46
CA ILE A 44 8.22 -6.61 -2.63
C ILE A 44 8.70 -7.31 -1.36
N GLU A 45 9.58 -8.31 -1.47
CA GLU A 45 10.15 -9.01 -0.31
C GLU A 45 10.81 -8.03 0.68
N ARG A 46 11.68 -7.15 0.16
CA ARG A 46 12.34 -6.12 1.00
C ARG A 46 11.35 -5.15 1.65
N PHE A 47 10.27 -4.82 0.95
CA PHE A 47 9.24 -3.94 1.49
C PHE A 47 8.42 -4.64 2.59
N ILE A 48 8.15 -5.94 2.45
CA ILE A 48 7.46 -6.74 3.48
C ILE A 48 8.34 -6.83 4.74
N ASP A 49 9.64 -6.99 4.58
CA ASP A 49 10.60 -7.07 5.69
C ASP A 49 10.77 -5.72 6.42
N ASP A 50 10.70 -4.61 5.69
CA ASP A 50 10.79 -3.25 6.23
C ASP A 50 9.75 -2.30 5.58
N PRO A 51 8.50 -2.28 6.07
CA PRO A 51 7.43 -1.46 5.53
C PRO A 51 7.47 -0.01 6.03
N THR A 52 8.65 0.50 6.38
CA THR A 52 8.81 1.88 6.84
C THR A 52 8.34 2.85 5.75
N ASP A 53 7.66 3.94 6.16
CA ASP A 53 7.18 4.99 5.27
C ASP A 53 6.10 4.54 4.25
N ALA A 54 5.39 3.44 4.52
CA ALA A 54 4.34 2.92 3.62
C ALA A 54 3.01 3.68 3.66
N ILE A 55 2.77 4.47 4.72
CA ILE A 55 1.46 5.07 5.01
C ILE A 55 1.60 6.58 5.21
N GLU A 56 0.73 7.33 4.54
CA GLU A 56 0.45 8.74 4.85
C GLU A 56 -0.88 8.85 5.57
N ILE A 57 -0.96 9.72 6.58
CA ILE A 57 -2.22 10.00 7.28
C ILE A 57 -2.62 11.44 6.99
N HIS A 58 -3.77 11.61 6.33
CA HIS A 58 -4.37 12.89 6.02
C HIS A 58 -5.48 13.22 7.02
N TRP A 59 -5.52 14.46 7.50
CA TRP A 59 -6.62 14.95 8.33
C TRP A 59 -7.72 15.54 7.46
N LEU A 60 -8.93 14.96 7.53
CA LEU A 60 -10.10 15.38 6.75
C LEU A 60 -11.05 16.32 7.51
N GLY A 61 -10.73 16.63 8.77
CA GLY A 61 -11.60 17.44 9.64
C GLY A 61 -12.72 16.63 10.30
N GLY A 62 -13.30 17.21 11.36
CA GLY A 62 -14.46 16.63 12.05
C GLY A 62 -14.19 15.28 12.73
N GLY A 63 -12.95 14.99 13.12
CA GLY A 63 -12.59 13.68 13.69
C GLY A 63 -12.38 12.58 12.65
N ARG A 64 -12.11 12.93 11.39
CA ARG A 64 -11.84 11.97 10.32
C ARG A 64 -10.38 12.04 9.87
N LEU A 65 -9.78 10.87 9.74
CA LEU A 65 -8.45 10.62 9.20
C LEU A 65 -8.59 9.72 7.97
N PHE A 66 -7.69 9.87 7.02
CA PHE A 66 -7.60 9.02 5.85
C PHE A 66 -6.16 8.49 5.72
N ALA A 67 -6.01 7.18 5.59
CA ALA A 67 -4.72 6.53 5.41
C ALA A 67 -4.51 6.17 3.93
N ALA A 68 -3.49 6.77 3.32
CA ALA A 68 -3.10 6.53 1.94
C ALA A 68 -1.82 5.71 1.87
N PRO A 69 -1.65 4.83 0.86
CA PRO A 69 -0.35 4.26 0.55
C PRO A 69 0.59 5.37 0.09
N LYS A 70 1.86 5.32 0.50
CA LYS A 70 2.89 6.25 0.04
C LYS A 70 4.25 5.57 -0.17
N GLY A 71 5.23 6.35 -0.62
CA GLY A 71 6.62 5.94 -0.66
C GLY A 71 6.82 4.66 -1.48
N ARG A 72 7.57 3.70 -0.92
CA ARG A 72 7.94 2.49 -1.65
C ARG A 72 6.75 1.63 -2.05
N LEU A 73 5.66 1.63 -1.27
CA LEU A 73 4.43 0.92 -1.62
C LEU A 73 3.85 1.44 -2.94
N THR A 74 3.77 2.77 -3.09
CA THR A 74 3.26 3.40 -4.32
C THR A 74 4.16 3.13 -5.51
N GLU A 75 5.48 3.14 -5.31
CA GLU A 75 6.45 2.83 -6.37
C GLU A 75 6.31 1.40 -6.88
N ILE A 76 6.16 0.42 -5.97
CA ILE A 76 5.96 -0.99 -6.33
C ILE A 76 4.67 -1.16 -7.15
N LEU A 77 3.57 -0.53 -6.73
CA LEU A 77 2.30 -0.59 -7.46
C LEU A 77 2.44 0.01 -8.88
N ARG A 78 3.15 1.14 -9.00
CA ARG A 78 3.43 1.77 -10.31
C ARG A 78 4.29 0.87 -11.20
N GLU A 79 5.42 0.37 -10.70
CA GLU A 79 6.32 -0.54 -11.43
C GLU A 79 5.57 -1.82 -11.89
N SER A 80 4.65 -2.33 -11.07
CA SER A 80 3.84 -3.51 -11.39
C SER A 80 2.88 -3.25 -12.56
N ARG A 81 2.28 -2.07 -12.66
CA ARG A 81 1.46 -1.66 -13.80
C ARG A 81 2.29 -1.46 -15.06
N GLU A 82 3.44 -0.80 -14.94
CA GLU A 82 4.36 -0.58 -16.07
C GLU A 82 4.88 -1.88 -16.69
N LEU A 83 5.07 -2.91 -15.86
CA LEU A 83 5.48 -4.25 -16.30
C LEU A 83 4.30 -5.14 -16.73
N GLY A 84 3.06 -4.65 -16.67
CA GLY A 84 1.85 -5.40 -17.03
C GLY A 84 1.61 -6.61 -16.11
N VAL A 85 1.99 -6.51 -14.84
CA VAL A 85 1.70 -7.53 -13.82
C VAL A 85 0.28 -7.36 -13.30
N ILE A 86 -0.15 -6.11 -13.11
CA ILE A 86 -1.52 -5.71 -12.75
C ILE A 86 -1.97 -4.58 -13.69
N ASP A 87 -3.28 -4.33 -13.71
CA ASP A 87 -3.90 -3.26 -14.50
C ASP A 87 -3.90 -1.90 -13.75
#